data_AF-A0A1E3P7N5-F1
#
_entry.id   AF-A0A1E3P7N5-F1
#
_cell.length_a   1.000
_cell.length_b   1.000
_cell.length_c   1.000
_cell.angle_alpha   90.00
_cell.angle_beta   90.00
_cell.angle_gamma   90.00
#
_symmetry.space_group_name_H-M   'P 1'
#
loop_
_entity.id
_entity.type
_entity.pdbx_description
1 polymer ?
#
loop_
_entity_poly.entity_id
_entity_poly.type
_entity_poly.pdbx_seq_one_letter_code
_entity_poly.pdbx_strand_id
1 'polypeptide(L)'
;MKIFQPNLFWLVSGFKHLFDLNNPLKSYHSPLAVIAHIDVNAFFAQVEQLRLGLSTDDAVVCVQWQSIIAVSYKAREYGISRMDTLETAKLKCPVLKPIHTAVFRKGENFWRYHDDDEHFPDPKHHKVSLDPYRRESRKIINIFKKNCDLVEKASVDESFMDFGRLIIQKIFKMLPDLQQDILKLDKDHYLPLIPKDFQLETFGEIIPSDFDNNDEFIINDWDDVFMIIGSIIAFDIRKQVQDELGYTTSAGVGRVKTIAKLASGFMKPDNQTIVRNSSINNFLKNFDFTDFWSMGGKTGDFIKEKLSPPFEDSIKFIRENYDIHELQDYLIDKQLAEKLYKMIRGEYYSPLSERIVLKSMNSNKNIRGVDSVTKLDDAIKWIKVFAADLFQRLVETDDENGYRTRPKTISIHFRSIKDFKTPHSKQSTLPIVPKEELESTLYKYGVNLLKMSESQYGKIYPLQNINMTISNFEIVDNNSSNKKEFAKQTQQQKGNDQVKQESPKVESPGPPEQFQLLDNGLFKCLKCNQEINDQIEHIDFHYAIELTEALNGSNSLSSDLQKFSNNSKSYGEKRLNSKKREVSKKSNKLDQNKKTKFDKSQSKLPF
;
A
#
# COMPACT_ATOMS: atom_id res chain seq x y z
N MET A 1 58.61 -17.99 16.04
CA MET A 1 57.35 -17.60 16.72
C MET A 1 56.77 -16.38 16.00
N LYS A 2 55.55 -16.48 15.47
CA LYS A 2 54.64 -15.35 15.27
C LYS A 2 53.36 -15.73 16.00
N ILE A 3 52.96 -14.96 17.00
CA ILE A 3 51.72 -15.24 17.76
C ILE A 3 50.58 -14.64 16.96
N PHE A 4 49.79 -15.48 16.29
CA PHE A 4 48.49 -15.10 15.76
C PHE A 4 47.56 -14.84 16.96
N GLN A 5 47.04 -13.61 17.06
CA GLN A 5 45.83 -13.36 17.87
C GLN A 5 44.61 -13.64 16.98
N PRO A 6 43.69 -14.56 17.33
CA PRO A 6 42.61 -14.98 16.41
C PRO A 6 41.50 -13.95 16.14
N ASN A 7 41.50 -12.79 16.81
CA ASN A 7 40.30 -11.96 16.98
C ASN A 7 40.24 -10.72 16.06
N LEU A 8 40.69 -10.81 14.81
CA LEU A 8 40.40 -9.81 13.77
C LEU A 8 39.55 -10.45 12.65
N PHE A 9 38.23 -10.37 12.79
CA PHE A 9 37.26 -10.83 11.78
C PHE A 9 36.10 -9.83 11.52
N TRP A 10 36.12 -8.66 12.16
CA TRP A 10 34.99 -7.72 12.21
C TRP A 10 35.36 -6.31 11.73
N LEU A 11 35.93 -6.23 10.52
CA LEU A 11 36.00 -5.00 9.73
C LEU A 11 35.55 -5.36 8.30
N VAL A 12 34.24 -5.42 8.09
CA VAL A 12 33.64 -5.77 6.79
C VAL A 12 33.36 -4.49 5.98
N SER A 13 33.32 -3.35 6.66
CA SER A 13 32.93 -2.06 6.11
C SER A 13 34.09 -1.31 5.44
N GLY A 14 34.11 -1.25 4.10
CA GLY A 14 35.04 -0.42 3.31
C GLY A 14 34.43 0.90 2.85
N PHE A 15 35.25 1.92 2.55
CA PHE A 15 34.78 3.24 2.09
C PHE A 15 33.90 3.17 0.84
N LYS A 16 34.17 2.22 -0.07
CA LYS A 16 33.32 1.85 -1.22
C LYS A 16 31.84 1.69 -0.84
N HIS A 17 31.55 1.12 0.33
CA HIS A 17 30.19 0.90 0.81
C HIS A 17 29.47 2.23 1.09
N LEU A 18 30.18 3.28 1.54
CA LEU A 18 29.64 4.64 1.65
C LEU A 18 29.37 5.28 0.28
N PHE A 19 30.26 5.07 -0.69
CA PHE A 19 30.06 5.57 -2.05
C PHE A 19 28.86 4.92 -2.76
N ASP A 20 28.61 3.63 -2.56
CA ASP A 20 27.45 2.94 -3.14
C ASP A 20 26.13 3.35 -2.44
N LEU A 21 26.11 3.64 -1.12
CA LEU A 21 24.94 4.21 -0.43
C LEU A 21 24.52 5.58 -0.97
N ASN A 22 25.49 6.43 -1.33
CA ASN A 22 25.22 7.75 -1.91
C ASN A 22 24.64 7.68 -3.34
N ASN A 23 24.45 6.48 -3.91
CA ASN A 23 23.83 6.26 -5.21
C ASN A 23 22.50 5.47 -5.04
N PRO A 24 21.33 6.11 -5.27
CA PRO A 24 20.02 5.44 -5.20
C PRO A 24 19.89 4.15 -6.02
N LEU A 25 20.63 4.01 -7.13
CA LEU A 25 20.64 2.81 -7.98
C LEU A 25 21.52 1.67 -7.46
N LYS A 26 22.21 1.87 -6.33
CA LYS A 26 23.14 0.90 -5.74
C LYS A 26 23.04 0.73 -4.23
N SER A 27 22.49 1.72 -3.52
CA SER A 27 22.46 1.77 -2.05
C SER A 27 22.07 0.44 -1.42
N TYR A 28 20.96 -0.15 -1.86
CA TYR A 28 20.43 -1.42 -1.38
C TYR A 28 21.37 -2.65 -1.50
N HIS A 29 22.44 -2.58 -2.30
CA HIS A 29 23.51 -3.60 -2.35
C HIS A 29 24.63 -3.39 -1.32
N SER A 30 24.84 -2.17 -0.83
CA SER A 30 25.89 -1.87 0.16
C SER A 30 25.59 -2.54 1.51
N PRO A 31 26.52 -3.26 2.16
CA PRO A 31 26.25 -3.94 3.44
C PRO A 31 25.80 -3.01 4.57
N LEU A 32 26.10 -1.71 4.45
CA LEU A 32 25.69 -0.62 5.36
C LEU A 32 24.29 -0.04 5.06
N ALA A 33 23.52 -0.60 4.13
CA ALA A 33 22.22 -0.04 3.76
C ALA A 33 21.17 -0.24 4.84
N VAL A 34 20.35 0.78 5.03
CA VAL A 34 19.24 0.77 5.98
C VAL A 34 17.98 1.15 5.24
N ILE A 35 17.08 0.18 5.16
CA ILE A 35 15.75 0.32 4.58
C ILE A 35 14.77 0.40 5.75
N ALA A 36 13.97 1.46 5.77
CA ALA A 36 12.79 1.53 6.62
C ALA A 36 11.55 1.07 5.83
N HIS A 37 10.63 0.43 6.52
CA HIS A 37 9.25 0.24 6.08
C HIS A 37 8.33 0.89 7.11
N ILE A 38 7.47 1.82 6.71
CA ILE A 38 6.52 2.50 7.60
C ILE A 38 5.10 2.17 7.15
N ASP A 39 4.24 1.82 8.11
CA ASP A 39 2.92 1.19 7.95
C ASP A 39 1.91 1.91 8.87
N VAL A 40 0.82 2.42 8.31
CA VAL A 40 -0.13 3.28 9.05
C VAL A 40 -1.15 2.44 9.82
N ASN A 41 -1.13 2.60 11.14
CA ASN A 41 -1.83 1.68 12.04
C ASN A 41 -3.34 1.67 11.80
N ALA A 42 -3.90 0.50 11.47
CA ALA A 42 -5.34 0.32 11.22
C ALA A 42 -5.93 1.33 10.21
N PHE A 43 -5.16 1.74 9.20
CA PHE A 43 -5.31 3.00 8.45
C PHE A 43 -6.73 3.54 8.25
N PHE A 44 -7.64 2.79 7.58
CA PHE A 44 -8.98 3.33 7.30
C PHE A 44 -9.77 3.65 8.59
N ALA A 45 -9.56 2.93 9.69
CA ALA A 45 -10.18 3.26 10.98
C ALA A 45 -9.61 4.57 11.57
N GLN A 46 -8.29 4.80 11.51
CA GLN A 46 -7.71 6.09 11.92
C GLN A 46 -8.19 7.26 11.04
N VAL A 47 -8.34 7.05 9.73
CA VAL A 47 -8.90 8.08 8.81
C VAL A 47 -10.32 8.46 9.23
N GLU A 48 -11.19 7.48 9.53
CA GLU A 48 -12.54 7.76 10.01
C GLU A 48 -12.56 8.37 11.43
N GLN A 49 -11.67 7.94 12.33
CA GLN A 49 -11.53 8.52 13.68
C GLN A 49 -11.20 10.02 13.59
N LEU A 50 -10.14 10.39 12.87
CA LEU A 50 -9.70 11.77 12.71
C LEU A 50 -10.72 12.63 11.96
N ARG A 51 -11.42 12.06 10.96
CA ARG A 51 -12.48 12.75 10.22
C ARG A 51 -13.68 13.14 11.10
N LEU A 52 -14.03 12.30 12.07
CA LEU A 52 -15.16 12.54 12.99
C LEU A 52 -14.73 13.15 14.34
N GLY A 53 -13.43 13.38 14.58
CA GLY A 53 -12.93 13.91 15.85
C GLY A 53 -12.99 12.92 17.02
N LEU A 54 -12.95 11.62 16.72
CA LEU A 54 -12.96 10.53 17.70
C LEU A 54 -11.55 10.28 18.25
N SER A 55 -11.46 9.76 19.48
CA SER A 55 -10.17 9.50 20.13
C SER A 55 -9.60 8.11 19.77
N THR A 56 -8.38 7.83 20.23
CA THR A 56 -7.79 6.49 20.22
C THR A 56 -8.54 5.48 21.09
N ASP A 57 -9.27 5.96 22.10
CA ASP A 57 -10.08 5.16 23.03
C ASP A 57 -11.48 4.81 22.49
N ASP A 58 -11.82 5.29 21.29
CA ASP A 58 -13.04 4.94 20.60
C ASP A 58 -12.89 3.63 19.81
N ALA A 59 -13.75 2.66 20.11
CA ALA A 59 -13.82 1.38 19.41
C ALA A 59 -14.42 1.56 17.99
N VAL A 60 -13.60 2.04 17.06
CA VAL A 60 -14.00 2.28 15.66
C VAL A 60 -13.75 1.06 14.76
N VAL A 61 -14.68 0.78 13.86
CA VAL A 61 -14.48 -0.07 12.68
C VAL A 61 -14.91 0.66 11.42
N CYS A 62 -14.09 0.58 10.36
CA CYS A 62 -14.47 1.04 9.03
C CYS A 62 -15.13 -0.11 8.27
N VAL A 63 -16.30 0.13 7.67
CA VAL A 63 -17.11 -0.90 7.00
C VAL A 63 -17.44 -0.59 5.55
N GLN A 64 -17.53 -1.65 4.75
CA GLN A 64 -18.10 -1.67 3.41
C GLN A 64 -19.28 -2.64 3.44
N TRP A 65 -20.50 -2.14 3.21
CA TRP A 65 -21.75 -2.90 3.38
C TRP A 65 -21.84 -3.44 4.83
N GLN A 66 -21.98 -4.76 5.05
CA GLN A 66 -21.93 -5.37 6.39
C GLN A 66 -20.53 -5.88 6.79
N SER A 67 -19.54 -5.71 5.90
CA SER A 67 -18.19 -6.26 6.05
C SER A 67 -17.22 -5.26 6.70
N ILE A 68 -16.47 -5.71 7.71
CA ILE A 68 -15.47 -4.88 8.39
C ILE A 68 -14.15 -4.91 7.64
N ILE A 69 -13.74 -3.76 7.09
CA ILE A 69 -12.52 -3.66 6.26
C ILE A 69 -11.30 -3.16 7.05
N ALA A 70 -11.49 -2.42 8.15
CA ALA A 70 -10.42 -2.07 9.09
C ALA A 70 -10.94 -1.97 10.54
N VAL A 71 -10.07 -2.36 11.49
CA VAL A 71 -10.37 -2.41 12.94
C VAL A 71 -9.34 -1.59 13.71
N SER A 72 -9.79 -0.54 14.40
CA SER A 72 -8.99 0.25 15.35
C SER A 72 -8.42 -0.64 16.46
N TYR A 73 -7.31 -0.26 17.07
CA TYR A 73 -6.70 -1.09 18.13
C TYR A 73 -7.64 -1.25 19.33
N LYS A 74 -8.40 -0.22 19.70
CA LYS A 74 -9.43 -0.31 20.73
C LYS A 74 -10.51 -1.34 20.41
N ALA A 75 -10.98 -1.41 19.17
CA ALA A 75 -11.95 -2.45 18.77
C ALA A 75 -11.35 -3.87 18.81
N ARG A 76 -10.03 -4.04 18.60
CA ARG A 76 -9.36 -5.35 18.72
C ARG A 76 -9.29 -5.88 20.15
N GLU A 77 -9.29 -5.00 21.16
CA GLU A 77 -9.37 -5.41 22.58
C GLU A 77 -10.64 -6.23 22.88
N TYR A 78 -11.74 -5.97 22.14
CA TYR A 78 -12.99 -6.74 22.20
C TYR A 78 -12.97 -8.01 21.32
N GLY A 79 -11.80 -8.43 20.81
CA GLY A 79 -11.66 -9.60 19.93
C GLY A 79 -12.28 -9.42 18.54
N ILE A 80 -12.45 -8.17 18.07
CA ILE A 80 -13.00 -7.88 16.74
C ILE A 80 -11.89 -7.97 15.67
N SER A 81 -12.22 -8.62 14.56
CA SER A 81 -11.31 -8.91 13.44
C SER A 81 -11.84 -8.36 12.11
N ARG A 82 -11.02 -8.40 11.05
CA ARG A 82 -11.48 -8.14 9.67
C ARG A 82 -12.34 -9.29 9.08
N MET A 83 -12.51 -10.39 9.83
CA MET A 83 -13.34 -11.54 9.44
C MET A 83 -14.71 -11.55 10.13
N ASP A 84 -14.97 -10.56 11.00
CA ASP A 84 -16.27 -10.36 11.65
C ASP A 84 -17.26 -9.63 10.71
N THR A 85 -18.55 -9.93 10.89
CA THR A 85 -19.62 -9.09 10.33
C THR A 85 -19.89 -7.93 11.27
N LEU A 86 -20.58 -6.90 10.77
CA LEU A 86 -21.08 -5.81 11.62
C LEU A 86 -21.95 -6.31 12.79
N GLU A 87 -22.66 -7.44 12.62
CA GLU A 87 -23.50 -8.03 13.66
C GLU A 87 -22.65 -8.74 14.73
N THR A 88 -21.68 -9.59 14.35
CA THR A 88 -20.82 -10.28 15.33
C THR A 88 -19.93 -9.29 16.10
N ALA A 89 -19.47 -8.23 15.44
CA ALA A 89 -18.71 -7.17 16.09
C ALA A 89 -19.54 -6.35 17.10
N LYS A 90 -20.83 -6.07 16.82
CA LYS A 90 -21.74 -5.40 17.77
C LYS A 90 -22.04 -6.26 19.00
N LEU A 91 -22.10 -7.59 18.84
CA LEU A 91 -22.24 -8.52 19.97
C LEU A 91 -20.98 -8.55 20.85
N LYS A 92 -19.79 -8.44 20.24
CA LYS A 92 -18.50 -8.34 20.95
C LYS A 92 -18.31 -6.99 21.67
N CYS A 93 -18.77 -5.90 21.08
CA CYS A 93 -18.60 -4.55 21.62
C CYS A 93 -19.90 -3.73 21.51
N PRO A 94 -20.71 -3.61 22.59
CA PRO A 94 -21.94 -2.83 22.58
C PRO A 94 -21.76 -1.32 22.35
N VAL A 95 -20.54 -0.80 22.53
CA VAL A 95 -20.16 0.61 22.33
C VAL A 95 -19.42 0.86 21.01
N LEU A 96 -19.43 -0.13 20.10
CA LEU A 96 -18.78 -0.06 18.79
C LEU A 96 -19.27 1.15 17.98
N LYS A 97 -18.34 1.87 17.37
CA LYS A 97 -18.59 2.97 16.42
C LYS A 97 -18.30 2.50 14.98
N PRO A 98 -19.24 1.84 14.29
CA PRO A 98 -19.09 1.46 12.90
C PRO A 98 -19.30 2.67 11.98
N ILE A 99 -18.35 2.90 11.07
CA ILE A 99 -18.37 4.04 10.15
C ILE A 99 -18.29 3.48 8.72
N HIS A 100 -19.31 3.76 7.92
CA HIS A 100 -19.36 3.27 6.53
C HIS A 100 -18.48 4.13 5.61
N THR A 101 -17.74 3.47 4.73
CA THR A 101 -16.99 4.11 3.64
C THR A 101 -17.81 5.13 2.85
N ALA A 102 -17.16 6.17 2.32
CA ALA A 102 -17.81 7.10 1.40
C ALA A 102 -18.36 6.38 0.15
N VAL A 103 -19.49 6.85 -0.40
CA VAL A 103 -20.16 6.22 -1.55
C VAL A 103 -20.51 7.20 -2.66
N PHE A 104 -20.45 6.71 -3.89
CA PHE A 104 -21.17 7.25 -5.04
C PHE A 104 -22.58 6.67 -5.08
N ARG A 105 -23.59 7.49 -5.40
CA ARG A 105 -24.95 7.03 -5.70
C ARG A 105 -25.12 6.77 -7.21
N LYS A 106 -25.90 5.74 -7.57
CA LYS A 106 -26.22 5.34 -8.95
C LYS A 106 -26.79 6.52 -9.76
N GLY A 107 -25.99 7.06 -10.69
CA GLY A 107 -26.34 8.19 -11.54
C GLY A 107 -25.80 9.56 -11.10
N GLU A 108 -25.11 9.64 -9.96
CA GLU A 108 -24.30 10.79 -9.54
C GLU A 108 -22.84 10.62 -10.02
N ASN A 109 -22.06 11.71 -10.06
CA ASN A 109 -20.64 11.70 -10.46
C ASN A 109 -19.70 12.24 -9.35
N PHE A 110 -20.18 12.23 -8.12
CA PHE A 110 -19.43 12.57 -6.91
C PHE A 110 -19.73 11.52 -5.84
N TRP A 111 -18.82 11.38 -4.90
CA TRP A 111 -19.04 10.59 -3.69
C TRP A 111 -19.27 11.51 -2.49
N ARG A 112 -19.87 10.97 -1.43
CA ARG A 112 -19.97 11.61 -0.11
C ARG A 112 -20.02 10.55 1.00
N TYR A 113 -19.78 10.98 2.23
CA TYR A 113 -20.22 10.23 3.40
C TYR A 113 -21.73 10.42 3.64
N HIS A 114 -22.27 9.54 4.48
CA HIS A 114 -23.69 9.43 4.82
C HIS A 114 -23.81 9.19 6.34
N ASP A 115 -23.05 9.94 7.14
CA ASP A 115 -22.96 9.74 8.60
C ASP A 115 -24.25 10.16 9.34
N ASP A 116 -24.98 11.14 8.78
CA ASP A 116 -26.24 11.67 9.31
C ASP A 116 -27.49 10.88 8.82
N ASP A 117 -27.31 9.89 7.93
CA ASP A 117 -28.43 9.08 7.41
C ASP A 117 -28.81 7.98 8.43
N GLU A 118 -30.11 7.80 8.66
CA GLU A 118 -30.67 6.81 9.61
C GLU A 118 -30.22 5.36 9.34
N HIS A 119 -29.87 5.05 8.09
CA HIS A 119 -29.52 3.72 7.60
C HIS A 119 -28.27 3.77 6.70
N PHE A 120 -27.41 2.75 6.79
CA PHE A 120 -26.21 2.66 5.94
C PHE A 120 -26.55 2.54 4.43
N PRO A 121 -25.66 2.99 3.52
CA PRO A 121 -25.98 3.09 2.09
C PRO A 121 -26.26 1.73 1.42
N ASP A 122 -27.47 1.58 0.85
CA ASP A 122 -27.90 0.35 0.16
C ASP A 122 -26.98 -0.01 -1.03
N PRO A 123 -26.36 -1.21 -1.06
CA PRO A 123 -25.54 -1.68 -2.19
C PRO A 123 -26.30 -1.80 -3.52
N LYS A 124 -27.64 -1.88 -3.57
CA LYS A 124 -28.40 -1.79 -4.84
C LYS A 124 -28.27 -0.42 -5.51
N HIS A 125 -27.99 0.62 -4.74
CA HIS A 125 -28.05 2.02 -5.18
C HIS A 125 -26.73 2.77 -5.03
N HIS A 126 -25.73 2.17 -4.37
CA HIS A 126 -24.44 2.80 -4.09
C HIS A 126 -23.23 1.97 -4.54
N LYS A 127 -22.10 2.65 -4.73
CA LYS A 127 -20.77 2.04 -4.89
C LYS A 127 -19.78 2.75 -3.97
N VAL A 128 -18.96 1.98 -3.25
CA VAL A 128 -17.86 2.50 -2.42
C VAL A 128 -16.86 3.36 -3.23
N SER A 129 -16.44 4.44 -2.58
CA SER A 129 -15.30 5.28 -2.94
C SER A 129 -14.22 5.15 -1.86
N LEU A 130 -13.00 4.80 -2.28
CA LEU A 130 -11.83 4.75 -1.39
C LEU A 130 -10.93 5.99 -1.53
N ASP A 131 -11.41 7.02 -2.25
CA ASP A 131 -10.74 8.31 -2.36
C ASP A 131 -10.40 9.01 -1.03
N PRO A 132 -11.21 8.94 0.06
CA PRO A 132 -10.80 9.52 1.34
C PRO A 132 -9.43 8.99 1.77
N TYR A 133 -9.28 7.66 1.81
CA TYR A 133 -8.06 6.99 2.22
C TYR A 133 -6.89 7.28 1.26
N ARG A 134 -7.15 7.39 -0.05
CA ARG A 134 -6.13 7.84 -1.02
C ARG A 134 -5.65 9.27 -0.76
N ARG A 135 -6.54 10.19 -0.38
CA ARG A 135 -6.15 11.59 -0.09
C ARG A 135 -5.29 11.69 1.15
N GLU A 136 -5.61 10.92 2.19
CA GLU A 136 -4.79 10.86 3.40
C GLU A 136 -3.43 10.19 3.15
N SER A 137 -3.42 9.10 2.38
CA SER A 137 -2.19 8.46 1.86
C SER A 137 -1.27 9.46 1.18
N ARG A 138 -1.82 10.33 0.31
CA ARG A 138 -1.04 11.38 -0.37
C ARG A 138 -0.42 12.40 0.58
N LYS A 139 -1.09 12.77 1.68
CA LYS A 139 -0.49 13.66 2.69
C LYS A 139 0.70 12.99 3.39
N ILE A 140 0.54 11.73 3.79
CA ILE A 140 1.58 10.95 4.47
C ILE A 140 2.80 10.76 3.55
N ILE A 141 2.57 10.40 2.28
CA ILE A 141 3.64 10.24 1.27
C ILE A 141 4.34 11.57 0.97
N ASN A 142 3.65 12.71 1.04
CA ASN A 142 4.29 14.02 0.92
C ASN A 142 5.22 14.34 2.10
N ILE A 143 4.91 13.88 3.32
CA ILE A 143 5.83 13.95 4.47
C ILE A 143 7.03 13.01 4.24
N PHE A 144 6.81 11.80 3.74
CA PHE A 144 7.90 10.88 3.42
C PHE A 144 8.85 11.45 2.35
N LYS A 145 8.33 11.93 1.21
CA LYS A 145 9.10 12.53 0.11
C LYS A 145 9.73 13.90 0.45
N LYS A 146 9.33 14.52 1.56
CA LYS A 146 9.94 15.75 2.12
C LYS A 146 11.18 15.44 2.97
N ASN A 147 11.28 14.23 3.54
CA ASN A 147 12.37 13.83 4.44
C ASN A 147 13.33 12.80 3.84
N CYS A 148 12.90 11.99 2.86
CA CYS A 148 13.71 10.99 2.19
C CYS A 148 13.67 11.18 0.67
N ASP A 149 14.82 11.00 0.01
CA ASP A 149 15.00 11.17 -1.43
C ASP A 149 14.46 9.98 -2.26
N LEU A 150 14.46 8.78 -1.67
CA LEU A 150 14.02 7.54 -2.31
C LEU A 150 12.93 6.86 -1.46
N VAL A 151 11.67 7.16 -1.80
CA VAL A 151 10.47 6.60 -1.16
C VAL A 151 9.69 5.76 -2.16
N GLU A 152 9.51 4.47 -1.89
CA GLU A 152 8.60 3.60 -2.63
C GLU A 152 7.26 3.52 -1.93
N LYS A 153 6.19 3.94 -2.61
CA LYS A 153 4.82 3.62 -2.21
C LYS A 153 4.54 2.17 -2.56
N ALA A 154 4.65 1.27 -1.58
CA ALA A 154 4.18 -0.10 -1.71
C ALA A 154 2.64 -0.17 -1.56
N SER A 155 2.07 0.62 -0.65
CA SER A 155 0.64 0.59 -0.33
C SER A 155 -0.01 1.98 -0.27
N VAL A 156 -1.35 2.02 -0.23
CA VAL A 156 -2.11 3.18 0.27
C VAL A 156 -1.74 3.54 1.71
N ASP A 157 -1.35 2.57 2.55
CA ASP A 157 -1.00 2.75 3.97
C ASP A 157 0.45 2.41 4.33
N GLU A 158 1.31 2.14 3.35
CA GLU A 158 2.67 1.64 3.60
C GLU A 158 3.69 2.17 2.58
N SER A 159 4.93 2.37 3.01
CA SER A 159 6.02 2.79 2.12
C SER A 159 7.38 2.30 2.61
N PHE A 160 8.24 1.93 1.66
CA PHE A 160 9.67 1.72 1.91
C PHE A 160 10.45 3.01 1.70
N MET A 161 11.52 3.19 2.46
CA MET A 161 12.46 4.31 2.35
C MET A 161 13.89 3.82 2.46
N ASP A 162 14.80 4.38 1.67
CA ASP A 162 16.23 4.09 1.72
C ASP A 162 16.96 5.26 2.39
N PHE A 163 17.43 5.05 3.61
CA PHE A 163 18.05 6.10 4.42
C PHE A 163 19.55 6.28 4.15
N GLY A 164 20.15 5.59 3.18
CA GLY A 164 21.60 5.61 2.93
C GLY A 164 22.21 7.03 2.80
N ARG A 165 21.57 7.95 2.08
CA ARG A 165 22.00 9.36 1.98
C ARG A 165 21.85 10.11 3.30
N LEU A 166 20.72 9.93 3.99
CA LEU A 166 20.38 10.65 5.22
C LEU A 166 21.31 10.25 6.37
N ILE A 167 21.62 8.96 6.49
CA ILE A 167 22.54 8.43 7.49
C ILE A 167 23.96 8.96 7.25
N ILE A 168 24.44 8.96 5.99
CA ILE A 168 25.74 9.55 5.65
C ILE A 168 25.81 11.04 6.02
N GLN A 169 24.76 11.82 5.73
CA GLN A 169 24.71 13.24 6.11
C GLN A 169 24.71 13.43 7.64
N LYS A 170 23.97 12.60 8.38
CA LYS A 170 23.90 12.63 9.86
C LYS A 170 25.26 12.22 10.47
N ILE A 171 25.92 11.21 9.93
CA ILE A 171 27.28 10.77 10.34
C ILE A 171 28.33 11.83 10.07
N PHE A 172 28.40 12.44 8.89
CA PHE A 172 29.42 13.47 8.61
C PHE A 172 29.24 14.72 9.50
N LYS A 173 28.00 15.01 9.92
CA LYS A 173 27.72 16.07 10.91
C LYS A 173 28.17 15.70 12.33
N MET A 174 28.16 14.41 12.69
CA MET A 174 28.57 13.91 14.01
C MET A 174 30.07 13.60 14.11
N LEU A 175 30.70 13.19 13.00
CA LEU A 175 32.11 12.81 12.88
C LEU A 175 32.75 13.51 11.65
N PRO A 176 33.07 14.82 11.73
CA PRO A 176 33.58 15.58 10.59
C PRO A 176 34.92 15.08 10.05
N ASP A 177 35.77 14.48 10.89
CA ASP A 177 37.08 13.97 10.47
C ASP A 177 36.96 12.76 9.55
N LEU A 178 35.96 11.89 9.75
CA LEU A 178 35.64 10.78 8.85
C LEU A 178 35.31 11.28 7.43
N GLN A 179 34.64 12.44 7.32
CA GLN A 179 34.38 13.08 6.03
C GLN A 179 35.67 13.53 5.34
N GLN A 180 36.68 13.99 6.10
CA GLN A 180 37.97 14.33 5.52
C GLN A 180 38.74 13.10 5.04
N ASP A 181 38.67 11.99 5.78
CA ASP A 181 39.44 10.79 5.46
C ASP A 181 38.89 10.06 4.22
N ILE A 182 37.58 10.11 4.00
CA ILE A 182 36.91 9.71 2.74
C ILE A 182 37.45 10.45 1.51
N LEU A 183 38.00 11.66 1.68
CA LEU A 183 38.59 12.46 0.60
C LEU A 183 40.09 12.21 0.41
N LYS A 184 40.73 11.46 1.32
CA LYS A 184 42.18 11.18 1.33
C LYS A 184 42.52 9.72 1.03
N LEU A 185 41.65 8.78 1.42
CA LEU A 185 41.89 7.34 1.36
C LEU A 185 41.25 6.70 0.13
N ASP A 186 41.80 5.57 -0.33
CA ASP A 186 41.21 4.82 -1.45
C ASP A 186 39.95 4.08 -1.01
N LYS A 187 39.03 3.86 -1.95
CA LYS A 187 37.69 3.28 -1.73
C LYS A 187 37.74 1.87 -1.16
N ASP A 188 38.79 1.13 -1.47
CA ASP A 188 39.01 -0.23 -1.00
C ASP A 188 39.70 -0.30 0.39
N HIS A 189 39.96 0.84 1.05
CA HIS A 189 40.32 0.86 2.48
C HIS A 189 39.09 0.59 3.36
N TYR A 190 39.33 -0.04 4.51
CA TYR A 190 38.35 -0.20 5.58
C TYR A 190 38.03 1.13 6.28
N LEU A 191 36.82 1.26 6.81
CA LEU A 191 36.47 2.35 7.72
C LEU A 191 37.33 2.26 9.00
N PRO A 192 37.62 3.40 9.66
CA PRO A 192 38.33 3.39 10.94
C PRO A 192 37.50 2.70 12.03
N LEU A 193 38.17 2.28 13.11
CA LEU A 193 37.47 1.77 14.29
C LEU A 193 36.52 2.84 14.86
N ILE A 194 35.35 2.40 15.32
CA ILE A 194 34.36 3.28 15.96
C ILE A 194 34.97 3.88 17.24
N PRO A 195 34.78 5.20 17.51
CA PRO A 195 35.28 5.80 18.75
C PRO A 195 34.63 5.13 19.97
N LYS A 196 35.42 4.79 21.00
CA LYS A 196 34.93 4.02 22.15
C LYS A 196 33.81 4.71 22.94
N ASP A 197 33.78 6.03 22.90
CA ASP A 197 32.80 6.88 23.59
C ASP A 197 31.61 7.27 22.67
N PHE A 198 31.47 6.64 21.51
CA PHE A 198 30.43 6.95 20.52
C PHE A 198 29.07 6.37 20.91
N GLN A 199 28.34 7.13 21.72
CA GLN A 199 26.97 6.81 22.15
C GLN A 199 25.93 7.35 21.16
N LEU A 200 24.84 6.60 20.97
CA LEU A 200 23.68 6.98 20.16
C LEU A 200 22.40 6.77 20.97
N GLU A 201 21.46 7.70 20.88
CA GLU A 201 20.10 7.50 21.39
C GLU A 201 19.38 6.44 20.54
N THR A 202 18.72 5.49 21.21
CA THR A 202 17.96 4.42 20.57
C THR A 202 16.46 4.70 20.69
N PHE A 203 15.72 4.52 19.59
CA PHE A 203 14.26 4.72 19.57
C PHE A 203 13.57 3.46 19.04
N GLY A 204 12.67 2.90 19.85
CA GLY A 204 12.03 1.61 19.58
C GLY A 204 12.93 0.41 19.90
N GLU A 205 12.40 -0.77 19.59
CA GLU A 205 12.90 -2.05 20.10
C GLU A 205 13.99 -2.63 19.20
N ILE A 206 15.14 -2.98 19.79
CA ILE A 206 16.23 -3.67 19.10
C ILE A 206 16.05 -5.18 19.28
N ILE A 207 15.87 -5.91 18.18
CA ILE A 207 15.84 -7.38 18.24
C ILE A 207 17.24 -7.89 18.64
N PRO A 208 17.37 -8.68 19.71
CA PRO A 208 18.67 -9.16 20.17
C PRO A 208 19.21 -10.25 19.24
N SER A 209 20.53 -10.43 19.23
CA SER A 209 21.23 -11.43 18.42
C SER A 209 20.95 -12.86 18.87
N ASP A 210 20.59 -13.03 20.14
CA ASP A 210 20.09 -14.25 20.76
C ASP A 210 18.88 -13.87 21.64
N PHE A 211 17.93 -14.79 21.85
CA PHE A 211 16.83 -14.57 22.80
C PHE A 211 17.10 -15.22 24.16
N ASP A 212 17.98 -16.23 24.21
CA ASP A 212 18.28 -16.96 25.44
C ASP A 212 19.33 -16.23 26.31
N ASN A 213 20.17 -15.40 25.67
CA ASN A 213 21.07 -14.47 26.32
C ASN A 213 20.50 -13.04 26.23
N ASN A 214 20.16 -12.44 27.38
CA ASN A 214 19.81 -11.02 27.49
C ASN A 214 21.07 -10.13 27.40
N ASP A 215 21.80 -10.24 26.29
CA ASP A 215 22.99 -9.43 26.02
C ASP A 215 22.60 -7.96 25.85
N GLU A 216 23.25 -7.08 26.61
CA GLU A 216 23.10 -5.63 26.48
C GLU A 216 23.55 -5.19 25.07
N PHE A 217 22.81 -4.27 24.45
CA PHE A 217 23.10 -3.86 23.08
C PHE A 217 24.44 -3.12 22.97
N ILE A 218 25.42 -3.78 22.34
CA ILE A 218 26.73 -3.23 22.01
C ILE A 218 26.82 -3.01 20.50
N ILE A 219 27.38 -1.87 20.10
CA ILE A 219 27.74 -1.51 18.71
C ILE A 219 29.08 -2.19 18.35
N ASN A 220 29.14 -2.97 17.27
CA ASN A 220 30.30 -3.80 16.91
C ASN A 220 31.08 -3.31 15.69
N ASP A 221 30.39 -3.11 14.55
CA ASP A 221 30.92 -2.49 13.32
C ASP A 221 29.94 -1.39 12.86
N TRP A 222 30.26 -0.70 11.77
CA TRP A 222 29.51 0.45 11.28
C TRP A 222 28.09 0.12 10.83
N ASP A 223 27.75 -1.14 10.55
CA ASP A 223 26.37 -1.52 10.24
C ASP A 223 25.43 -1.33 11.43
N ASP A 224 25.87 -1.61 12.66
CA ASP A 224 25.16 -1.25 13.89
C ASP A 224 24.94 0.27 13.99
N VAL A 225 26.00 1.07 13.77
CA VAL A 225 25.93 2.55 13.77
C VAL A 225 24.91 3.06 12.76
N PHE A 226 24.96 2.55 11.54
CA PHE A 226 24.04 2.94 10.48
C PHE A 226 22.60 2.55 10.83
N MET A 227 22.38 1.35 11.39
CA MET A 227 21.06 0.85 11.77
C MET A 227 20.41 1.71 12.86
N ILE A 228 21.16 2.12 13.89
CA ILE A 228 20.65 3.01 14.95
C ILE A 228 20.40 4.43 14.42
N ILE A 229 21.30 5.01 13.63
CA ILE A 229 21.06 6.33 13.04
C ILE A 229 19.82 6.31 12.11
N GLY A 230 19.61 5.20 11.41
CA GLY A 230 18.38 4.93 10.65
C GLY A 230 17.12 4.79 11.50
N SER A 231 17.20 4.25 12.72
CA SER A 231 16.03 4.17 13.62
C SER A 231 15.65 5.53 14.21
N ILE A 232 16.62 6.40 14.50
CA ILE A 232 16.34 7.81 14.84
C ILE A 232 15.61 8.49 13.67
N ILE A 233 16.08 8.31 12.43
CA ILE A 233 15.42 8.89 11.23
C ILE A 233 14.01 8.32 11.02
N ALA A 234 13.79 7.02 11.27
CA ALA A 234 12.45 6.43 11.25
C ALA A 234 11.54 7.09 12.29
N PHE A 235 12.02 7.27 13.52
CA PHE A 235 11.29 7.92 14.60
C PHE A 235 10.93 9.37 14.27
N ASP A 236 11.91 10.16 13.80
CA ASP A 236 11.73 11.55 13.35
C ASP A 236 10.59 11.67 12.31
N ILE A 237 10.57 10.78 11.30
CA ILE A 237 9.57 10.75 10.22
C ILE A 237 8.18 10.28 10.72
N ARG A 238 8.13 9.21 11.53
CA ARG A 238 6.88 8.71 12.13
C ARG A 238 6.22 9.77 12.98
N LYS A 239 7.01 10.43 13.84
CA LYS A 239 6.56 11.51 14.71
C LYS A 239 6.03 12.68 13.89
N GLN A 240 6.67 13.05 12.79
CA GLN A 240 6.13 14.12 11.93
C GLN A 240 4.78 13.77 11.30
N VAL A 241 4.53 12.49 10.97
CA VAL A 241 3.20 12.04 10.50
C VAL A 241 2.15 12.11 11.61
N GLN A 242 2.53 11.82 12.86
CA GLN A 242 1.67 11.97 14.03
C GLN A 242 1.39 13.45 14.35
N ASP A 243 2.42 14.29 14.36
CA ASP A 243 2.35 15.73 14.68
C ASP A 243 1.65 16.56 13.58
N GLU A 244 1.89 16.29 12.28
CA GLU A 244 1.28 17.06 11.18
C GLU A 244 -0.12 16.53 10.77
N LEU A 245 -0.43 15.25 10.98
CA LEU A 245 -1.64 14.61 10.44
C LEU A 245 -2.46 13.76 11.44
N GLY A 246 -1.94 13.46 12.64
CA GLY A 246 -2.63 12.67 13.67
C GLY A 246 -2.56 11.15 13.51
N TYR A 247 -1.86 10.62 12.49
CA TYR A 247 -1.78 9.17 12.26
C TYR A 247 -0.65 8.51 13.06
N THR A 248 -0.99 7.57 13.93
CA THR A 248 -0.01 6.61 14.49
C THR A 248 0.51 5.68 13.39
N THR A 249 1.78 5.30 13.46
CA THR A 249 2.45 4.47 12.44
C THR A 249 3.41 3.50 13.11
N SER A 250 3.49 2.27 12.59
CA SER A 250 4.51 1.31 13.01
C SER A 250 5.59 1.21 11.94
N ALA A 251 6.83 0.93 12.34
CA ALA A 251 7.93 0.81 11.40
C ALA A 251 8.85 -0.39 11.66
N GLY A 252 9.53 -0.82 10.60
CA GLY A 252 10.60 -1.80 10.65
C GLY A 252 11.84 -1.23 9.99
N VAL A 253 12.97 -1.29 10.68
CA VAL A 253 14.26 -0.77 10.23
C VAL A 253 15.21 -1.95 10.09
N GLY A 254 15.74 -2.17 8.89
CA GLY A 254 16.56 -3.34 8.62
C GLY A 254 17.33 -3.25 7.30
N ARG A 255 18.19 -4.23 7.05
CA ARG A 255 19.13 -4.23 5.92
C ARG A 255 18.47 -4.31 4.53
N VAL A 256 17.32 -4.98 4.40
CA VAL A 256 16.59 -5.15 3.13
C VAL A 256 15.08 -5.02 3.32
N LYS A 257 14.36 -4.76 2.21
CA LYS A 257 12.90 -4.58 2.17
C LYS A 257 12.12 -5.72 2.86
N THR A 258 12.50 -6.98 2.66
CA THR A 258 11.79 -8.12 3.28
C THR A 258 11.89 -8.11 4.80
N ILE A 259 13.08 -7.88 5.35
CA ILE A 259 13.30 -7.74 6.81
C ILE A 259 12.58 -6.51 7.36
N ALA A 260 12.70 -5.35 6.69
CA ALA A 260 12.01 -4.13 7.10
C ALA A 260 10.47 -4.30 7.14
N LYS A 261 9.88 -4.98 6.14
CA LYS A 261 8.44 -5.26 6.10
C LYS A 261 8.01 -6.14 7.28
N LEU A 262 8.69 -7.28 7.51
CA LEU A 262 8.40 -8.16 8.64
C LEU A 262 8.56 -7.44 9.99
N ALA A 263 9.64 -6.68 10.17
CA ALA A 263 9.92 -5.90 11.36
C ALA A 263 8.81 -4.88 11.68
N SER A 264 8.25 -4.22 10.66
CA SER A 264 7.10 -3.32 10.83
C SER A 264 5.80 -4.03 11.23
N GLY A 265 5.68 -5.32 10.91
CA GLY A 265 4.57 -6.18 11.31
C GLY A 265 4.67 -6.65 12.76
N PHE A 266 5.89 -6.84 13.26
CA PHE A 266 6.20 -7.55 14.50
C PHE A 266 5.63 -6.89 15.76
N MET A 267 5.66 -5.56 15.85
CA MET A 267 5.12 -4.82 17.00
C MET A 267 4.26 -3.63 16.58
N LYS A 268 2.97 -3.72 16.91
CA LYS A 268 1.95 -2.69 16.66
C LYS A 268 0.96 -2.64 17.83
N PRO A 269 0.36 -1.47 18.15
CA PRO A 269 0.46 -0.19 17.45
C PRO A 269 1.71 0.62 17.82
N ASP A 270 1.92 1.69 17.07
CA ASP A 270 2.83 2.83 17.30
C ASP A 270 4.26 2.55 17.83
N ASN A 271 4.81 1.37 17.51
CA ASN A 271 6.19 0.99 17.82
C ASN A 271 7.04 0.84 16.55
N GLN A 272 8.36 0.81 16.71
CA GLN A 272 9.29 0.48 15.63
C GLN A 272 10.29 -0.61 16.04
N THR A 273 10.49 -1.56 15.14
CA THR A 273 11.36 -2.73 15.34
C THR A 273 12.65 -2.57 14.55
N ILE A 274 13.80 -2.78 15.20
CA ILE A 274 15.13 -2.63 14.61
C ILE A 274 15.78 -4.01 14.49
N VAL A 275 16.11 -4.42 13.26
CA VAL A 275 16.75 -5.71 12.96
C VAL A 275 18.15 -5.47 12.42
N ARG A 276 19.12 -5.51 13.34
CA ARG A 276 20.57 -5.45 13.05
C ARG A 276 21.00 -6.69 12.26
N ASN A 277 22.10 -6.61 11.49
CA ASN A 277 22.57 -7.73 10.66
C ASN A 277 22.82 -9.01 11.49
N SER A 278 23.45 -8.87 12.67
CA SER A 278 23.64 -9.95 13.64
C SER A 278 22.34 -10.62 14.08
N SER A 279 21.23 -9.88 14.13
CA SER A 279 19.94 -10.31 14.65
C SER A 279 19.03 -10.92 13.59
N ILE A 280 19.35 -10.82 12.29
CA ILE A 280 18.49 -11.33 11.19
C ILE A 280 18.15 -12.81 11.38
N ASN A 281 19.13 -13.64 11.76
CA ASN A 281 18.93 -15.07 11.96
C ASN A 281 18.03 -15.41 13.14
N ASN A 282 18.10 -14.62 14.22
CA ASN A 282 17.29 -14.80 15.42
C ASN A 282 15.86 -14.27 15.19
N PHE A 283 15.74 -13.10 14.55
CA PHE A 283 14.47 -12.50 14.14
C PHE A 283 13.64 -13.43 13.25
N LEU A 284 14.28 -14.06 12.25
CA LEU A 284 13.60 -14.95 11.30
C LEU A 284 13.13 -16.31 11.88
N LYS A 285 13.44 -16.64 13.14
CA LYS A 285 12.82 -17.79 13.86
C LYS A 285 11.31 -17.60 14.04
N ASN A 286 10.82 -16.36 14.06
CA ASN A 286 9.43 -16.01 14.37
C ASN A 286 8.46 -16.09 13.17
N PHE A 287 8.90 -16.62 12.02
CA PHE A 287 8.18 -16.53 10.75
C PHE A 287 8.26 -17.82 9.93
N ASP A 288 7.21 -18.13 9.19
CA ASP A 288 7.22 -19.12 8.11
C ASP A 288 7.70 -18.46 6.81
N PHE A 289 8.28 -19.22 5.88
CA PHE A 289 8.75 -18.64 4.61
C PHE A 289 7.60 -18.02 3.77
N THR A 290 6.34 -18.38 4.03
CA THR A 290 5.17 -17.78 3.37
C THR A 290 4.72 -16.43 3.96
N ASP A 291 5.24 -16.01 5.12
CA ASP A 291 5.07 -14.64 5.65
C ASP A 291 5.81 -13.60 4.81
N PHE A 292 6.83 -14.01 4.05
CA PHE A 292 7.52 -13.12 3.14
C PHE A 292 6.59 -12.65 2.00
N TRP A 293 6.68 -11.36 1.67
CA TRP A 293 5.96 -10.76 0.53
C TRP A 293 6.17 -11.59 -0.75
N SER A 294 5.06 -11.83 -1.48
CA SER A 294 4.93 -12.73 -2.65
C SER A 294 5.10 -14.23 -2.42
N MET A 295 5.26 -14.72 -1.18
CA MET A 295 5.25 -16.16 -0.87
C MET A 295 3.92 -16.65 -0.26
N GLY A 296 3.11 -15.79 0.34
CA GLY A 296 1.81 -16.11 0.98
C GLY A 296 0.64 -16.52 0.07
N GLY A 297 0.86 -17.40 -0.89
CA GLY A 297 -0.17 -17.92 -1.81
C GLY A 297 0.39 -19.00 -2.72
N LYS A 298 -0.13 -19.14 -3.96
CA LYS A 298 0.21 -20.23 -4.90
C LYS A 298 1.71 -20.54 -5.07
N THR A 299 2.57 -19.53 -4.97
CA THR A 299 4.04 -19.71 -5.00
C THR A 299 4.56 -20.41 -3.75
N GLY A 300 4.06 -20.05 -2.57
CA GLY A 300 4.32 -20.76 -1.31
C GLY A 300 3.68 -22.14 -1.25
N ASP A 301 2.45 -22.30 -1.78
CA ASP A 301 1.79 -23.61 -1.89
C ASP A 301 2.64 -24.58 -2.72
N PHE A 302 3.16 -24.12 -3.86
CA PHE A 302 4.09 -24.88 -4.71
C PHE A 302 5.41 -25.20 -3.99
N ILE A 303 6.01 -24.25 -3.27
CA ILE A 303 7.24 -24.51 -2.50
C ILE A 303 6.97 -25.51 -1.36
N LYS A 304 5.81 -25.44 -0.70
CA LYS A 304 5.39 -26.42 0.33
C LYS A 304 5.20 -27.81 -0.29
N GLU A 305 4.63 -27.91 -1.48
CA GLU A 305 4.54 -29.17 -2.24
C GLU A 305 5.92 -29.75 -2.59
N LYS A 306 6.85 -28.93 -3.10
CA LYS A 306 8.16 -29.41 -3.61
C LYS A 306 9.20 -29.69 -2.53
N LEU A 307 9.24 -28.90 -1.46
CA LEU A 307 10.24 -29.02 -0.40
C LEU A 307 9.72 -29.73 0.86
N SER A 308 8.40 -29.91 0.98
CA SER A 308 7.74 -30.54 2.15
C SER A 308 8.26 -30.05 3.52
N PRO A 309 8.43 -28.73 3.74
CA PRO A 309 8.97 -28.21 4.99
C PRO A 309 7.98 -28.44 6.15
N PRO A 310 8.49 -28.56 7.40
CA PRO A 310 7.65 -28.61 8.59
C PRO A 310 6.79 -27.33 8.75
N PHE A 311 5.70 -27.46 9.52
CA PHE A 311 4.76 -26.36 9.78
C PHE A 311 5.37 -25.24 10.65
N GLU A 312 6.28 -25.62 11.55
CA GLU A 312 7.12 -24.72 12.35
C GLU A 312 8.56 -24.79 11.83
N ASP A 313 9.39 -23.78 12.09
CA ASP A 313 10.82 -23.75 11.73
C ASP A 313 11.11 -23.90 10.21
N SER A 314 10.14 -23.66 9.32
CA SER A 314 10.27 -23.89 7.86
C SER A 314 11.41 -23.12 7.21
N ILE A 315 11.65 -21.86 7.63
CA ILE A 315 12.80 -21.05 7.20
C ILE A 315 14.11 -21.74 7.53
N LYS A 316 14.25 -22.27 8.74
CA LYS A 316 15.44 -22.98 9.21
C LYS A 316 15.61 -24.32 8.50
N PHE A 317 14.54 -25.11 8.36
CA PHE A 317 14.58 -26.36 7.61
C PHE A 317 15.10 -26.15 6.18
N ILE A 318 14.59 -25.15 5.44
CA ILE A 318 15.03 -24.87 4.07
C ILE A 318 16.49 -24.35 4.04
N ARG A 319 16.94 -23.59 5.07
CA ARG A 319 18.33 -23.14 5.20
C ARG A 319 19.33 -24.28 5.43
N GLU A 320 18.94 -25.27 6.23
CA GLU A 320 19.80 -26.36 6.72
C GLU A 320 19.82 -27.58 5.79
N ASN A 321 18.76 -27.81 5.02
CA ASN A 321 18.60 -29.02 4.19
C ASN A 321 18.72 -28.77 2.67
N TYR A 322 18.90 -27.52 2.22
CA TYR A 322 19.03 -27.19 0.80
C TYR A 322 20.05 -26.09 0.50
N ASP A 323 20.97 -26.38 -0.41
CA ASP A 323 21.85 -25.40 -1.06
C ASP A 323 21.16 -24.68 -2.24
N ILE A 324 21.89 -23.83 -2.96
CA ILE A 324 21.34 -23.08 -4.11
C ILE A 324 21.12 -23.95 -5.36
N HIS A 325 21.92 -25.00 -5.56
CA HIS A 325 21.78 -25.92 -6.68
C HIS A 325 20.59 -26.85 -6.45
N GLU A 326 20.46 -27.40 -5.24
CA GLU A 326 19.32 -28.22 -4.85
C GLU A 326 18.00 -27.44 -4.99
N LEU A 327 17.92 -26.20 -4.50
CA LEU A 327 16.73 -25.37 -4.71
C LEU A 327 16.44 -25.09 -6.20
N GLN A 328 17.47 -24.95 -7.05
CA GLN A 328 17.28 -24.77 -8.49
C GLN A 328 16.72 -26.03 -9.17
N ASP A 329 17.14 -27.21 -8.75
CA ASP A 329 16.67 -28.48 -9.31
C ASP A 329 15.27 -28.85 -8.80
N TYR A 330 14.97 -28.65 -7.51
CA TYR A 330 13.65 -28.93 -6.92
C TYR A 330 12.55 -27.95 -7.37
N LEU A 331 12.86 -26.66 -7.54
CA LEU A 331 11.88 -25.63 -7.91
C LEU A 331 11.80 -25.34 -9.41
N ILE A 332 12.80 -25.78 -10.20
CA ILE A 332 12.94 -25.62 -11.66
C ILE A 332 13.11 -24.15 -12.12
N ASP A 333 12.33 -23.22 -11.58
CA ASP A 333 12.54 -21.78 -11.77
C ASP A 333 13.74 -21.31 -10.93
N LYS A 334 14.86 -21.04 -11.61
CA LYS A 334 16.09 -20.56 -11.00
C LYS A 334 15.96 -19.18 -10.35
N GLN A 335 15.06 -18.32 -10.85
CA GLN A 335 14.81 -17.01 -10.24
C GLN A 335 14.04 -17.17 -8.93
N LEU A 336 13.07 -18.09 -8.88
CA LEU A 336 12.36 -18.44 -7.65
C LEU A 336 13.30 -19.09 -6.61
N ALA A 337 14.17 -20.00 -7.05
CA ALA A 337 15.17 -20.65 -6.20
C ALA A 337 16.16 -19.65 -5.59
N GLU A 338 16.80 -18.80 -6.41
CA GLU A 338 17.67 -17.73 -5.92
C GLU A 338 16.95 -16.77 -4.97
N LYS A 339 15.70 -16.40 -5.31
CA LYS A 339 14.87 -15.53 -4.51
C LYS A 339 14.59 -16.15 -3.14
N LEU A 340 14.13 -17.41 -3.08
CA LEU A 340 13.89 -18.12 -1.83
C LEU A 340 15.18 -18.23 -1.01
N TYR A 341 16.28 -18.70 -1.60
CA TYR A 341 17.58 -18.88 -0.95
C TYR A 341 18.09 -17.61 -0.26
N LYS A 342 17.95 -16.46 -0.95
CA LYS A 342 18.36 -15.13 -0.46
C LYS A 342 17.36 -14.55 0.54
N MET A 343 16.05 -14.74 0.33
CA MET A 343 15.00 -14.24 1.22
C MET A 343 15.05 -14.91 2.60
N ILE A 344 15.14 -16.24 2.65
CA ILE A 344 15.24 -16.98 3.93
C ILE A 344 16.51 -16.61 4.71
N ARG A 345 17.57 -16.12 4.04
CA ARG A 345 18.83 -15.67 4.67
C ARG A 345 18.85 -14.17 4.99
N GLY A 346 17.85 -13.39 4.56
CA GLY A 346 17.80 -11.93 4.75
C GLY A 346 18.63 -11.12 3.74
N GLU A 347 19.15 -11.76 2.70
CA GLU A 347 20.07 -11.19 1.70
C GLU A 347 19.37 -10.83 0.38
N TYR A 348 18.04 -10.72 0.37
CA TYR A 348 17.29 -10.43 -0.86
C TYR A 348 17.30 -8.93 -1.21
N TYR A 349 18.46 -8.51 -1.74
CA TYR A 349 18.70 -7.16 -2.24
C TYR A 349 17.75 -6.83 -3.41
N SER A 350 16.83 -5.90 -3.19
CA SER A 350 15.89 -5.41 -4.20
C SER A 350 15.80 -3.87 -4.13
N PRO A 351 15.74 -3.18 -5.29
CA PRO A 351 15.68 -1.73 -5.33
C PRO A 351 14.33 -1.19 -4.83
N LEU A 352 14.30 0.12 -4.52
CA LEU A 352 13.07 0.85 -4.30
C LEU A 352 12.60 1.51 -5.62
N SER A 353 11.30 1.44 -5.91
CA SER A 353 10.66 2.17 -7.00
C SER A 353 9.96 3.42 -6.48
N GLU A 354 10.47 4.61 -6.81
CA GLU A 354 9.83 5.90 -6.49
C GLU A 354 8.36 6.04 -6.94
N ARG A 355 7.93 5.19 -7.89
CA ARG A 355 6.78 5.41 -8.77
C ARG A 355 5.91 4.17 -8.87
N ILE A 356 4.61 4.40 -8.79
CA ILE A 356 3.52 3.44 -9.03
C ILE A 356 3.54 3.06 -10.50
N VAL A 357 2.96 1.92 -10.91
CA VAL A 357 2.88 1.53 -12.33
C VAL A 357 1.43 1.32 -12.80
N LEU A 358 1.00 2.09 -13.81
CA LEU A 358 -0.35 2.03 -14.39
C LEU A 358 -0.41 1.16 -15.65
N LYS A 359 -0.70 -0.12 -15.45
CA LYS A 359 -1.13 -1.03 -16.53
C LYS A 359 -2.60 -0.76 -16.91
N SER A 360 -3.46 -0.65 -15.89
CA SER A 360 -4.90 -0.42 -16.02
C SER A 360 -5.48 0.19 -14.74
N MET A 361 -6.69 0.78 -14.84
CA MET A 361 -7.57 1.06 -13.71
C MET A 361 -8.96 0.50 -14.01
N ASN A 362 -9.51 -0.27 -13.08
CA ASN A 362 -10.86 -0.83 -13.17
C ASN A 362 -11.80 -0.22 -12.11
N SER A 363 -13.05 0.02 -12.49
CA SER A 363 -14.16 0.37 -11.60
C SER A 363 -15.28 -0.64 -11.79
N ASN A 364 -15.58 -1.38 -10.72
CA ASN A 364 -16.49 -2.53 -10.72
C ASN A 364 -17.80 -2.24 -9.98
N LYS A 365 -18.89 -2.90 -10.37
CA LYS A 365 -20.07 -3.09 -9.54
C LYS A 365 -20.72 -4.46 -9.77
N ASN A 366 -20.77 -5.26 -8.70
CA ASN A 366 -21.68 -6.39 -8.59
C ASN A 366 -23.11 -5.87 -8.36
N ILE A 367 -24.08 -6.40 -9.09
CA ILE A 367 -25.47 -5.97 -9.07
C ILE A 367 -26.26 -6.88 -8.12
N ARG A 368 -26.78 -6.31 -7.02
CA ARG A 368 -27.69 -7.01 -6.12
C ARG A 368 -29.15 -6.78 -6.53
N GLY A 369 -29.94 -7.84 -6.54
CA GLY A 369 -31.33 -7.83 -7.03
C GLY A 369 -31.43 -7.89 -8.56
N VAL A 370 -32.30 -8.76 -9.07
CA VAL A 370 -32.52 -8.98 -10.52
C VAL A 370 -33.16 -7.78 -11.23
N ASP A 371 -33.74 -6.87 -10.43
CA ASP A 371 -34.43 -5.64 -10.76
C ASP A 371 -33.48 -4.43 -10.95
N SER A 372 -32.32 -4.44 -10.29
CA SER A 372 -31.43 -3.26 -10.17
C SER A 372 -30.82 -2.77 -11.48
N VAL A 373 -30.58 -3.64 -12.47
CA VAL A 373 -30.06 -3.26 -13.82
C VAL A 373 -30.75 -4.12 -14.89
N THR A 374 -31.98 -3.73 -15.21
CA THR A 374 -32.88 -4.43 -16.16
C THR A 374 -32.91 -3.84 -17.58
N LYS A 375 -32.27 -2.68 -17.79
CA LYS A 375 -32.25 -1.96 -19.08
C LYS A 375 -31.05 -1.01 -19.20
N LEU A 376 -30.81 -0.52 -20.42
CA LEU A 376 -29.72 0.40 -20.75
C LEU A 376 -29.63 1.62 -19.83
N ASP A 377 -30.75 2.30 -19.54
CA ASP A 377 -30.77 3.48 -18.66
C ASP A 377 -30.12 3.23 -17.30
N ASP A 378 -30.26 2.01 -16.76
CA ASP A 378 -29.78 1.66 -15.43
C ASP A 378 -28.31 1.24 -15.42
N ALA A 379 -27.79 0.73 -16.55
CA ALA A 379 -26.36 0.57 -16.75
C ALA A 379 -25.66 1.91 -17.03
N ILE A 380 -26.26 2.80 -17.81
CA ILE A 380 -25.73 4.16 -18.08
C ILE A 380 -25.50 4.95 -16.79
N LYS A 381 -26.42 4.84 -15.81
CA LYS A 381 -26.25 5.44 -14.47
C LYS A 381 -25.00 4.92 -13.74
N TRP A 382 -24.62 3.65 -13.93
CA TRP A 382 -23.37 3.10 -13.39
C TRP A 382 -22.13 3.53 -14.20
N ILE A 383 -22.21 3.62 -15.53
CA ILE A 383 -21.11 4.17 -16.36
C ILE A 383 -20.73 5.59 -15.92
N LYS A 384 -21.72 6.42 -15.52
CA LYS A 384 -21.45 7.76 -14.98
C LYS A 384 -20.66 7.73 -13.66
N VAL A 385 -20.99 6.80 -12.76
CA VAL A 385 -20.23 6.56 -11.51
C VAL A 385 -18.81 6.07 -11.83
N PHE A 386 -18.66 5.11 -12.75
CA PHE A 386 -17.36 4.58 -13.14
C PHE A 386 -16.46 5.62 -13.82
N ALA A 387 -17.03 6.48 -14.67
CA ALA A 387 -16.29 7.56 -15.32
C ALA A 387 -15.70 8.54 -14.29
N ALA A 388 -16.47 8.87 -13.24
CA ALA A 388 -16.02 9.72 -12.14
C ALA A 388 -14.93 9.06 -11.28
N ASP A 389 -15.13 7.80 -10.85
CA ASP A 389 -14.15 7.03 -10.05
C ASP A 389 -12.82 6.85 -10.80
N LEU A 390 -12.86 6.44 -12.07
CA LEU A 390 -11.67 6.27 -12.90
C LEU A 390 -10.97 7.61 -13.18
N PHE A 391 -11.71 8.68 -13.45
CA PHE A 391 -11.14 10.00 -13.66
C PHE A 391 -10.50 10.56 -12.38
N GLN A 392 -11.17 10.45 -11.24
CA GLN A 392 -10.65 10.90 -9.95
C GLN A 392 -9.35 10.17 -9.61
N ARG A 393 -9.34 8.83 -9.65
CA ARG A 393 -8.12 8.02 -9.44
C ARG A 393 -6.98 8.35 -10.39
N LEU A 394 -7.28 8.66 -11.65
CA LEU A 394 -6.29 9.10 -12.63
C LEU A 394 -5.70 10.47 -12.27
N VAL A 395 -6.51 11.42 -11.81
CA VAL A 395 -6.01 12.68 -11.25
C VAL A 395 -5.09 12.42 -10.05
N GLU A 396 -5.50 11.58 -9.11
CA GLU A 396 -4.69 11.30 -7.90
C GLU A 396 -3.38 10.58 -8.23
N THR A 397 -3.37 9.65 -9.18
CA THR A 397 -2.15 8.90 -9.57
C THR A 397 -1.20 9.76 -10.39
N ASP A 398 -1.72 10.64 -11.27
CA ASP A 398 -0.91 11.67 -11.93
C ASP A 398 -0.25 12.58 -10.88
N ASP A 399 -1.01 13.07 -9.88
CA ASP A 399 -0.48 13.93 -8.81
C ASP A 399 0.66 13.24 -8.01
N GLU A 400 0.49 11.95 -7.66
CA GLU A 400 1.46 11.19 -6.83
C GLU A 400 2.80 10.90 -7.52
N ASN A 401 2.76 10.67 -8.82
CA ASN A 401 3.96 10.45 -9.64
C ASN A 401 4.45 11.77 -10.31
N GLY A 402 3.67 12.84 -10.20
CA GLY A 402 3.89 14.19 -10.72
C GLY A 402 3.25 14.47 -12.08
N TYR A 403 3.42 13.56 -13.04
CA TYR A 403 3.17 13.80 -14.47
C TYR A 403 1.76 13.46 -14.92
N ARG A 404 1.38 14.00 -16.08
CA ARG A 404 0.10 13.71 -16.71
C ARG A 404 0.18 12.41 -17.51
N THR A 405 -0.72 11.47 -17.24
CA THR A 405 -0.95 10.29 -18.08
C THR A 405 -2.29 10.38 -18.82
N ARG A 406 -2.39 9.68 -19.95
CA ARG A 406 -3.62 9.48 -20.70
C ARG A 406 -3.82 8.00 -20.98
N PRO A 407 -4.98 7.40 -20.64
CA PRO A 407 -5.34 6.07 -21.11
C PRO A 407 -5.61 6.08 -22.62
N LYS A 408 -5.09 5.09 -23.35
CA LYS A 408 -5.35 4.92 -24.79
C LYS A 408 -6.52 3.99 -25.07
N THR A 409 -6.89 3.13 -24.12
CA THR A 409 -7.95 2.13 -24.28
C THR A 409 -9.00 2.26 -23.17
N ILE A 410 -10.26 2.08 -23.54
CA ILE A 410 -11.40 1.90 -22.63
C ILE A 410 -12.11 0.59 -22.96
N SER A 411 -12.54 -0.14 -21.95
CA SER A 411 -13.36 -1.35 -22.11
C SER A 411 -14.46 -1.46 -21.06
N ILE A 412 -15.55 -2.11 -21.45
CA ILE A 412 -16.64 -2.56 -20.59
C ILE A 412 -16.57 -4.09 -20.53
N HIS A 413 -16.72 -4.67 -19.34
CA HIS A 413 -17.00 -6.09 -19.17
C HIS A 413 -18.28 -6.26 -18.34
N PHE A 414 -19.04 -7.32 -18.59
CA PHE A 414 -20.27 -7.62 -17.87
C PHE A 414 -20.61 -9.10 -17.86
N ARG A 415 -21.52 -9.51 -16.96
CA ARG A 415 -22.18 -10.82 -16.96
C ARG A 415 -23.70 -10.62 -16.91
N SER A 416 -24.43 -11.42 -17.69
CA SER A 416 -25.90 -11.43 -17.70
C SER A 416 -26.44 -12.46 -16.70
N ILE A 417 -27.69 -12.32 -16.25
CA ILE A 417 -28.39 -13.43 -15.58
C ILE A 417 -28.62 -14.60 -16.56
N LYS A 418 -28.77 -14.31 -17.86
CA LYS A 418 -29.09 -15.32 -18.90
C LYS A 418 -27.92 -16.18 -19.32
N ASP A 419 -26.71 -15.63 -19.25
CA ASP A 419 -25.46 -16.34 -19.44
C ASP A 419 -24.51 -15.92 -18.32
N PHE A 420 -24.59 -16.69 -17.22
CA PHE A 420 -23.77 -16.47 -16.04
C PHE A 420 -22.31 -16.86 -16.29
N LYS A 421 -22.07 -17.93 -17.07
CA LYS A 421 -20.75 -18.54 -17.23
C LYS A 421 -19.86 -17.72 -18.17
N THR A 422 -20.41 -17.14 -19.23
CA THR A 422 -19.64 -16.31 -20.19
C THR A 422 -19.47 -14.87 -19.69
N PRO A 423 -18.22 -14.39 -19.47
CA PRO A 423 -17.97 -12.96 -19.37
C PRO A 423 -18.00 -12.34 -20.78
N HIS A 424 -18.78 -11.28 -20.97
CA HIS A 424 -18.78 -10.50 -22.21
C HIS A 424 -17.93 -9.24 -22.07
N SER A 425 -17.31 -8.79 -23.16
CA SER A 425 -16.50 -7.57 -23.17
C SER A 425 -16.63 -6.78 -24.47
N LYS A 426 -16.37 -5.48 -24.40
CA LYS A 426 -16.22 -4.60 -25.58
C LYS A 426 -15.21 -3.51 -25.27
N GLN A 427 -14.34 -3.20 -26.22
CA GLN A 427 -13.29 -2.19 -26.05
C GLN A 427 -13.24 -1.20 -27.22
N SER A 428 -12.66 -0.02 -26.98
CA SER A 428 -12.43 1.03 -27.97
C SER A 428 -11.19 1.85 -27.62
N THR A 429 -10.64 2.54 -28.61
CA THR A 429 -9.53 3.49 -28.44
C THR A 429 -10.09 4.84 -27.98
N LEU A 430 -9.50 5.41 -26.92
CA LEU A 430 -9.86 6.74 -26.44
C LEU A 430 -9.22 7.83 -27.32
N PRO A 431 -9.96 8.91 -27.66
CA PRO A 431 -9.41 10.04 -28.41
C PRO A 431 -8.36 10.80 -27.60
N ILE A 432 -7.69 11.76 -28.24
CA ILE A 432 -6.88 12.77 -27.53
C ILE A 432 -7.84 13.91 -27.13
N VAL A 433 -7.94 14.19 -25.84
CA VAL A 433 -8.80 15.23 -25.27
C VAL A 433 -8.07 15.94 -24.12
N PRO A 434 -8.42 17.19 -23.77
CA PRO A 434 -7.99 17.85 -22.54
C PRO A 434 -8.33 17.01 -21.29
N LYS A 435 -7.54 17.15 -20.22
CA LYS A 435 -7.76 16.39 -18.97
C LYS A 435 -9.12 16.76 -18.34
N GLU A 436 -9.54 17.99 -18.55
CA GLU A 436 -10.80 18.59 -18.13
C GLU A 436 -12.03 17.97 -18.83
N GLU A 437 -11.86 17.44 -20.05
CA GLU A 437 -12.93 16.78 -20.83
C GLU A 437 -12.96 15.26 -20.63
N LEU A 438 -11.93 14.69 -19.99
CA LEU A 438 -11.71 13.25 -19.94
C LEU A 438 -12.84 12.50 -19.21
N GLU A 439 -13.36 12.99 -18.08
CA GLU A 439 -14.52 12.38 -17.39
C GLU A 439 -15.71 12.21 -18.34
N SER A 440 -16.06 13.27 -19.08
CA SER A 440 -17.17 13.25 -20.03
C SER A 440 -16.91 12.33 -21.23
N THR A 441 -15.65 12.22 -21.64
CA THR A 441 -15.20 11.31 -22.70
C THR A 441 -15.29 9.85 -22.27
N LEU A 442 -14.82 9.51 -21.06
CA LEU A 442 -14.94 8.17 -20.49
C LEU A 442 -16.41 7.75 -20.39
N TYR A 443 -17.28 8.64 -19.89
CA TYR A 443 -18.72 8.41 -19.85
C TYR A 443 -19.30 8.16 -21.25
N LYS A 444 -19.05 9.06 -22.21
CA LYS A 444 -19.55 8.96 -23.59
C LYS A 444 -19.13 7.64 -24.26
N TYR A 445 -17.86 7.23 -24.10
CA TYR A 445 -17.34 6.00 -24.68
C TYR A 445 -17.87 4.75 -23.98
N GLY A 446 -17.99 4.74 -22.65
CA GLY A 446 -18.60 3.62 -21.91
C GLY A 446 -20.08 3.40 -22.28
N VAL A 447 -20.85 4.48 -22.48
CA VAL A 447 -22.24 4.40 -22.98
C VAL A 447 -22.31 3.87 -24.40
N ASN A 448 -21.40 4.28 -25.28
CA ASN A 448 -21.32 3.76 -26.64
C ASN A 448 -20.94 2.26 -26.66
N LEU A 449 -20.00 1.83 -25.81
CA LEU A 449 -19.62 0.43 -25.66
C LEU A 449 -20.81 -0.44 -25.23
N LEU A 450 -21.62 0.00 -24.26
CA LEU A 450 -22.85 -0.72 -23.89
C LEU A 450 -23.83 -0.89 -25.04
N LYS A 451 -24.08 0.18 -25.83
CA LYS A 451 -24.94 0.10 -27.01
C LYS A 451 -24.39 -0.85 -28.07
N MET A 452 -23.07 -0.87 -28.26
CA MET A 452 -22.40 -1.84 -29.15
C MET A 452 -22.50 -3.27 -28.61
N SER A 453 -22.50 -3.47 -27.29
CA SER A 453 -22.71 -4.77 -26.65
C SER A 453 -24.15 -5.26 -26.79
N GLU A 454 -25.18 -4.42 -26.62
CA GLU A 454 -26.56 -4.79 -26.96
C GLU A 454 -26.70 -5.16 -28.44
N SER A 455 -26.06 -4.38 -29.33
CA SER A 455 -26.09 -4.64 -30.79
C SER A 455 -25.42 -5.96 -31.19
N GLN A 456 -24.43 -6.44 -30.42
CA GLN A 456 -23.67 -7.66 -30.73
C GLN A 456 -24.19 -8.90 -30.00
N TYR A 457 -24.61 -8.76 -28.74
CA TYR A 457 -25.00 -9.86 -27.85
C TYR A 457 -26.52 -9.92 -27.58
N GLY A 458 -27.29 -9.01 -28.17
CA GLY A 458 -28.75 -8.98 -28.06
C GLY A 458 -29.23 -8.52 -26.68
N LYS A 459 -30.21 -9.24 -26.10
CA LYS A 459 -30.88 -8.88 -24.83
C LYS A 459 -30.00 -9.20 -23.61
N ILE A 460 -28.90 -8.48 -23.43
CA ILE A 460 -27.92 -8.67 -22.34
C ILE A 460 -28.50 -8.49 -20.92
N TYR A 461 -29.57 -7.71 -20.77
CA TYR A 461 -30.20 -7.44 -19.47
C TYR A 461 -31.11 -8.58 -18.99
N PRO A 462 -31.29 -8.77 -17.67
CA PRO A 462 -30.62 -8.05 -16.57
C PRO A 462 -29.15 -8.46 -16.37
N LEU A 463 -28.35 -7.55 -15.81
CA LEU A 463 -26.93 -7.76 -15.50
C LEU A 463 -26.70 -8.19 -14.04
N GLN A 464 -25.72 -9.06 -13.81
CA GLN A 464 -25.21 -9.41 -12.47
C GLN A 464 -23.90 -8.69 -12.12
N ASN A 465 -23.07 -8.40 -13.12
CA ASN A 465 -21.85 -7.63 -12.96
C ASN A 465 -21.72 -6.67 -14.13
N ILE A 466 -21.23 -5.46 -13.85
CA ILE A 466 -20.72 -4.55 -14.86
C ILE A 466 -19.49 -3.83 -14.32
N ASN A 467 -18.47 -3.70 -15.16
CA ASN A 467 -17.27 -2.93 -14.83
C ASN A 467 -16.75 -2.17 -16.05
N MET A 468 -16.03 -1.09 -15.78
CA MET A 468 -15.34 -0.28 -16.79
C MET A 468 -13.85 -0.23 -16.45
N THR A 469 -13.02 -0.43 -17.47
CA THR A 469 -11.56 -0.39 -17.37
C THR A 469 -11.01 0.68 -18.31
N ILE A 470 -10.02 1.43 -17.85
CA ILE A 470 -9.11 2.20 -18.70
C ILE A 470 -7.70 1.58 -18.62
N SER A 471 -6.98 1.55 -19.74
CA SER A 471 -5.68 0.89 -19.83
C SER A 471 -4.81 1.47 -20.95
N ASN A 472 -3.60 0.92 -21.08
CA ASN A 472 -2.59 1.33 -22.06
C ASN A 472 -2.27 2.81 -21.91
N PHE A 473 -1.76 3.19 -20.74
CA PHE A 473 -1.44 4.58 -20.41
C PHE A 473 -0.21 5.09 -21.17
N GLU A 474 -0.20 6.38 -21.45
CA GLU A 474 0.89 7.10 -22.11
C GLU A 474 1.15 8.43 -21.40
N ILE A 475 2.42 8.77 -21.22
CA ILE A 475 2.87 9.98 -20.54
C ILE A 475 2.78 11.16 -21.51
N VAL A 476 2.12 12.24 -21.09
CA VAL A 476 1.68 13.34 -21.98
C VAL A 476 2.61 14.57 -21.90
N ASP A 477 3.59 14.57 -20.99
CA ASP A 477 4.34 15.78 -20.64
C ASP A 477 5.32 16.27 -21.72
N ASN A 478 5.30 17.59 -21.92
CA ASN A 478 6.21 18.32 -22.82
C ASN A 478 7.57 18.66 -22.20
N ASN A 479 7.79 18.40 -20.91
CA ASN A 479 9.08 18.64 -20.24
C ASN A 479 10.13 17.63 -20.71
N SER A 480 10.90 18.02 -21.72
CA SER A 480 11.76 17.16 -22.54
C SER A 480 12.99 16.56 -21.83
N SER A 481 13.27 16.96 -20.58
CA SER A 481 14.43 16.51 -19.80
C SER A 481 14.43 15.01 -19.49
N ASN A 482 13.27 14.40 -19.19
CA ASN A 482 13.19 13.02 -18.68
C ASN A 482 13.09 11.92 -19.76
N LYS A 483 12.90 12.27 -21.04
CA LYS A 483 12.69 11.27 -22.12
C LYS A 483 13.90 10.34 -22.37
N LYS A 484 15.09 10.66 -21.83
CA LYS A 484 16.33 9.88 -22.02
C LYS A 484 16.52 8.71 -21.04
N GLU A 485 15.82 8.67 -19.90
CA GLU A 485 15.95 7.57 -18.92
C GLU A 485 15.14 6.35 -19.34
N PHE A 486 13.84 6.54 -19.60
CA PHE A 486 12.92 5.50 -20.07
C PHE A 486 13.50 4.73 -21.28
N ALA A 487 14.01 5.46 -22.27
CA ALA A 487 14.59 4.87 -23.48
C ALA A 487 15.81 3.97 -23.23
N LYS A 488 16.58 4.19 -22.15
CA LYS A 488 17.71 3.33 -21.78
C LYS A 488 17.26 2.08 -21.01
N GLN A 489 16.32 2.24 -20.08
CA GLN A 489 15.80 1.12 -19.28
C GLN A 489 15.09 0.08 -20.18
N THR A 490 14.23 0.52 -21.11
CA THR A 490 13.54 -0.40 -22.04
C THR A 490 14.46 -1.05 -23.08
N GLN A 491 15.69 -0.55 -23.28
CA GLN A 491 16.67 -1.16 -24.19
C GLN A 491 17.50 -2.26 -23.52
N GLN A 492 17.88 -2.10 -22.24
CA GLN A 492 18.64 -3.14 -21.53
C GLN A 492 17.83 -4.42 -21.24
N GLN A 493 16.49 -4.32 -21.17
CA GLN A 493 15.59 -5.49 -21.05
C GLN A 493 15.18 -6.12 -22.40
N LYS A 494 15.80 -5.73 -23.52
CA LYS A 494 15.48 -6.27 -24.87
C LYS A 494 16.66 -6.94 -25.58
N GLY A 495 17.75 -7.21 -24.87
CA GLY A 495 18.80 -8.11 -25.34
C GLY A 495 18.41 -9.56 -25.04
N ASN A 496 18.34 -10.39 -26.10
CA ASN A 496 18.11 -11.83 -26.05
C ASN A 496 16.82 -12.29 -25.35
N ASP A 497 15.70 -12.27 -26.08
CA ASP A 497 14.98 -13.51 -26.39
C ASP A 497 13.93 -13.30 -27.50
N GLN A 498 14.15 -13.93 -28.66
CA GLN A 498 13.17 -14.02 -29.75
C GLN A 498 13.05 -15.47 -30.25
N VAL A 499 12.57 -16.35 -29.38
CA VAL A 499 12.04 -17.66 -29.79
C VAL A 499 10.55 -17.51 -30.02
N LYS A 500 10.08 -17.74 -31.26
CA LYS A 500 8.64 -17.84 -31.55
C LYS A 500 8.13 -19.17 -31.00
N GLN A 501 7.49 -19.15 -29.84
CA GLN A 501 6.63 -20.25 -29.40
C GLN A 501 5.20 -19.98 -29.86
N GLU A 502 4.63 -20.89 -30.64
CA GLU A 502 3.19 -20.91 -30.93
C GLU A 502 2.46 -21.50 -29.71
N SER A 503 1.56 -20.73 -29.11
CA SER A 503 0.84 -21.16 -27.91
C SER A 503 -0.21 -22.24 -28.25
N PRO A 504 -0.17 -23.42 -27.60
CA PRO A 504 -1.20 -24.44 -27.79
C PRO A 504 -2.58 -23.93 -27.38
N LYS A 505 -3.63 -24.32 -28.11
CA LYS A 505 -5.01 -24.13 -27.69
C LYS A 505 -5.34 -25.12 -26.56
N VAL A 506 -5.13 -24.70 -25.32
CA VAL A 506 -5.70 -25.37 -24.16
C VAL A 506 -7.15 -24.90 -24.00
N GLU A 507 -8.11 -25.82 -24.02
CA GLU A 507 -9.49 -25.50 -23.68
C GLU A 507 -9.58 -25.16 -22.19
N SER A 508 -9.99 -23.94 -21.87
CA SER A 508 -10.11 -23.47 -20.48
C SER A 508 -11.23 -24.23 -19.76
N PRO A 509 -10.96 -24.92 -18.63
CA PRO A 509 -12.03 -25.37 -17.75
C PRO A 509 -12.93 -24.20 -17.36
N GLY A 510 -14.22 -24.48 -17.15
CA GLY A 510 -15.12 -23.50 -16.57
C GLY A 510 -14.60 -23.01 -15.20
N PRO A 511 -14.98 -21.80 -14.75
CA PRO A 511 -14.58 -21.34 -13.43
C PRO A 511 -15.03 -22.37 -12.37
N PRO A 512 -14.17 -22.73 -11.40
CA PRO A 512 -14.55 -23.63 -10.33
C PRO A 512 -15.70 -23.02 -9.52
N GLU A 513 -16.53 -23.88 -8.94
CA GLU A 513 -17.58 -23.44 -8.02
C GLU A 513 -16.92 -22.69 -6.85
N GLN A 514 -17.41 -21.49 -6.55
CA GLN A 514 -16.81 -20.62 -5.52
C GLN A 514 -17.42 -20.87 -4.13
N PHE A 515 -18.56 -21.54 -4.09
CA PHE A 515 -19.37 -21.80 -2.90
C PHE A 515 -19.99 -23.18 -2.98
N GLN A 516 -19.92 -23.93 -1.89
CA GLN A 516 -20.63 -25.20 -1.68
C GLN A 516 -21.87 -24.92 -0.83
N LEU A 517 -23.05 -25.45 -1.20
CA LEU A 517 -24.23 -25.42 -0.31
C LEU A 517 -24.06 -26.45 0.82
N LEU A 518 -24.44 -26.09 2.03
CA LEU A 518 -24.44 -26.95 3.21
C LEU A 518 -25.87 -27.36 3.61
N ASP A 519 -25.99 -28.48 4.33
CA ASP A 519 -27.28 -29.03 4.79
C ASP A 519 -28.04 -28.12 5.77
N ASN A 520 -27.33 -27.17 6.41
CA ASN A 520 -27.92 -26.14 7.26
C ASN A 520 -28.53 -24.95 6.47
N GLY A 521 -28.47 -24.98 5.13
CA GLY A 521 -28.95 -23.92 4.24
C GLY A 521 -27.99 -22.75 4.04
N LEU A 522 -26.80 -22.78 4.68
CA LEU A 522 -25.75 -21.79 4.47
C LEU A 522 -24.84 -22.20 3.30
N PHE A 523 -24.03 -21.26 2.82
CA PHE A 523 -22.99 -21.55 1.83
C PHE A 523 -21.62 -21.57 2.49
N LYS A 524 -20.80 -22.54 2.13
CA LYS A 524 -19.39 -22.60 2.47
C LYS A 524 -18.55 -21.99 1.35
N CYS A 525 -17.82 -20.92 1.62
CA CYS A 525 -16.93 -20.32 0.63
C CYS A 525 -15.68 -21.20 0.41
N LEU A 526 -15.41 -21.57 -0.84
CA LEU A 526 -14.28 -22.42 -1.18
C LEU A 526 -12.95 -21.64 -1.33
N LYS A 527 -12.97 -20.30 -1.20
CA LYS A 527 -11.76 -19.46 -1.13
C LYS A 527 -11.24 -19.26 0.30
N CYS A 528 -12.11 -19.21 1.31
CA CYS A 528 -11.74 -18.91 2.70
C CYS A 528 -12.27 -19.91 3.75
N ASN A 529 -12.99 -20.94 3.31
CA ASN A 529 -13.55 -22.02 4.14
C ASN A 529 -14.64 -21.59 5.16
N GLN A 530 -15.09 -20.31 5.18
CA GLN A 530 -16.15 -19.81 6.07
C GLN A 530 -17.57 -20.20 5.60
N GLU A 531 -18.49 -20.35 6.57
CA GLU A 531 -19.93 -20.43 6.34
C GLU A 531 -20.56 -19.02 6.26
N ILE A 532 -21.44 -18.79 5.29
CA ILE A 532 -21.97 -17.46 4.93
C ILE A 532 -23.44 -17.52 4.46
N ASN A 533 -24.13 -16.38 4.57
CA ASN A 533 -25.56 -16.25 4.27
C ASN A 533 -25.85 -15.56 2.91
N ASP A 534 -24.99 -14.64 2.46
CA ASP A 534 -25.09 -13.96 1.15
C ASP A 534 -23.78 -14.14 0.37
N GLN A 535 -23.83 -14.89 -0.73
CA GLN A 535 -22.68 -15.10 -1.63
C GLN A 535 -22.18 -13.79 -2.26
N ILE A 536 -23.08 -12.85 -2.58
CA ILE A 536 -22.72 -11.58 -3.22
C ILE A 536 -22.11 -10.61 -2.21
N GLU A 537 -22.58 -10.59 -0.96
CA GLU A 537 -21.89 -9.93 0.17
C GLU A 537 -20.46 -10.49 0.30
N HIS A 538 -20.29 -11.80 0.24
CA HIS A 538 -18.95 -12.40 0.41
C HIS A 538 -18.04 -12.24 -0.81
N ILE A 539 -18.59 -12.16 -2.03
CA ILE A 539 -17.85 -11.73 -3.23
C ILE A 539 -17.47 -10.24 -3.10
N ASP A 540 -18.36 -9.37 -2.61
CA ASP A 540 -18.08 -7.95 -2.35
C ASP A 540 -17.00 -7.79 -1.24
N PHE A 541 -16.99 -8.66 -0.23
CA PHE A 541 -15.98 -8.76 0.82
C PHE A 541 -14.62 -9.20 0.28
N HIS A 542 -14.58 -10.30 -0.49
CA HIS A 542 -13.35 -10.73 -1.15
C HIS A 542 -12.83 -9.70 -2.15
N TYR A 543 -13.71 -9.00 -2.87
CA TYR A 543 -13.31 -7.87 -3.72
C TYR A 543 -12.85 -6.66 -2.89
N ALA A 544 -13.38 -6.42 -1.69
CA ALA A 544 -12.89 -5.39 -0.78
C ALA A 544 -11.50 -5.72 -0.23
N ILE A 545 -11.27 -6.98 0.15
CA ILE A 545 -9.97 -7.49 0.58
C ILE A 545 -8.98 -7.42 -0.58
N GLU A 546 -9.30 -7.97 -1.75
CA GLU A 546 -8.45 -7.90 -2.95
C GLU A 546 -8.16 -6.45 -3.39
N LEU A 547 -9.15 -5.55 -3.28
CA LEU A 547 -8.95 -4.12 -3.57
C LEU A 547 -8.08 -3.44 -2.51
N THR A 548 -8.12 -3.91 -1.26
CA THR A 548 -7.18 -3.49 -0.20
C THR A 548 -5.80 -4.07 -0.49
N GLU A 549 -5.65 -5.36 -0.79
CA GLU A 549 -4.37 -6.03 -1.11
C GLU A 549 -3.73 -5.52 -2.43
N ALA A 550 -4.54 -5.01 -3.36
CA ALA A 550 -4.07 -4.36 -4.59
C ALA A 550 -3.79 -2.86 -4.38
N LEU A 551 -4.45 -2.21 -3.42
CA LEU A 551 -3.99 -0.93 -2.86
C LEU A 551 -2.71 -1.12 -2.06
N ASN A 552 -2.50 -2.30 -1.46
CA ASN A 552 -1.37 -2.72 -0.62
C ASN A 552 -0.37 -3.60 -1.39
N GLY A 553 -0.02 -3.19 -2.60
CA GLY A 553 1.25 -3.56 -3.25
C GLY A 553 1.39 -4.96 -3.84
N SER A 554 0.41 -5.85 -3.72
CA SER A 554 0.52 -7.26 -4.18
C SER A 554 0.82 -7.46 -5.68
N ASN A 555 0.71 -6.43 -6.51
CA ASN A 555 0.73 -6.53 -7.98
C ASN A 555 1.62 -5.47 -8.69
N SER A 556 2.94 -5.46 -8.44
CA SER A 556 3.87 -4.54 -9.11
C SER A 556 5.12 -5.18 -9.76
N LEU A 557 4.97 -6.35 -10.39
CA LEU A 557 5.92 -6.82 -11.41
C LEU A 557 5.33 -6.67 -12.83
N SER A 558 5.40 -5.45 -13.37
CA SER A 558 5.99 -5.16 -14.69
C SER A 558 5.89 -3.66 -15.02
N SER A 559 6.92 -3.12 -15.66
CA SER A 559 6.86 -2.05 -16.69
C SER A 559 6.22 -0.69 -16.35
N ASP A 560 6.95 0.11 -15.55
CA ASP A 560 7.30 1.53 -15.79
C ASP A 560 6.24 2.65 -15.79
N LEU A 561 6.60 3.77 -15.12
CA LEU A 561 5.82 5.01 -15.06
C LEU A 561 6.72 6.22 -14.62
N GLN A 562 6.82 7.32 -15.40
CA GLN A 562 7.83 8.42 -15.26
C GLN A 562 7.34 9.74 -15.93
N LYS A 563 7.67 11.02 -15.61
CA LYS A 563 8.33 11.75 -14.47
C LYS A 563 8.05 13.29 -14.62
N PHE A 564 7.31 13.96 -13.70
CA PHE A 564 7.37 15.44 -13.52
C PHE A 564 6.04 16.22 -13.21
N SER A 565 6.00 17.09 -12.19
CA SER A 565 4.85 17.89 -11.70
C SER A 565 4.44 19.13 -12.53
N ASN A 566 3.23 19.68 -12.30
CA ASN A 566 3.07 21.00 -11.61
C ASN A 566 1.64 21.58 -11.46
N ASN A 567 1.37 22.08 -10.24
CA ASN A 567 0.50 23.19 -9.80
C ASN A 567 -0.85 23.50 -10.51
N SER A 568 -1.97 23.20 -9.83
CA SER A 568 -3.06 24.17 -9.55
C SER A 568 -4.03 23.65 -8.46
N LYS A 569 -4.83 24.55 -7.84
CA LYS A 569 -5.78 24.20 -6.76
C LYS A 569 -6.99 23.40 -7.28
N SER A 570 -7.47 22.45 -6.47
CA SER A 570 -8.36 21.37 -6.92
C SER A 570 -9.72 21.83 -7.44
N TYR A 571 -10.36 20.96 -8.22
CA TYR A 571 -11.71 21.17 -8.76
C TYR A 571 -12.82 20.88 -7.72
N GLY A 572 -12.57 19.98 -6.75
CA GLY A 572 -13.56 19.58 -5.74
C GLY A 572 -13.89 20.69 -4.73
N GLU A 573 -12.87 21.39 -4.23
CA GLU A 573 -13.03 22.50 -3.27
C GLU A 573 -13.92 23.64 -3.81
N LYS A 574 -13.96 23.81 -5.14
CA LYS A 574 -14.75 24.83 -5.83
C LYS A 574 -16.25 24.51 -5.89
N ARG A 575 -16.66 23.26 -5.67
CA ARG A 575 -18.08 22.85 -5.64
C ARG A 575 -18.66 22.64 -4.24
N LEU A 576 -17.84 22.36 -3.24
CA LEU A 576 -18.31 22.30 -1.84
C LEU A 576 -18.63 23.69 -1.26
N ASN A 577 -17.88 24.73 -1.68
CA ASN A 577 -18.05 26.09 -1.14
C ASN A 577 -19.18 26.92 -1.80
N SER A 578 -19.88 26.43 -2.83
CA SER A 578 -20.92 27.18 -3.55
C SER A 578 -22.29 27.23 -2.84
N LYS A 579 -22.37 26.78 -1.57
CA LYS A 579 -23.58 26.84 -0.73
C LYS A 579 -23.36 27.49 0.65
N LYS A 580 -22.59 28.58 0.72
CA LYS A 580 -22.77 29.57 1.80
C LYS A 580 -23.51 30.79 1.25
N ARG A 581 -24.78 30.94 1.63
CA ARG A 581 -25.59 32.14 1.35
C ARG A 581 -24.97 33.35 2.04
N GLU A 582 -25.17 34.51 1.43
CA GLU A 582 -24.64 35.78 1.90
C GLU A 582 -25.23 36.19 3.25
N VAL A 583 -24.37 36.70 4.15
CA VAL A 583 -24.79 37.53 5.28
C VAL A 583 -24.28 38.94 5.01
N SER A 584 -25.20 39.86 4.74
CA SER A 584 -24.88 41.21 4.29
C SER A 584 -24.16 42.03 5.36
N LYS A 585 -22.89 42.38 5.13
CA LYS A 585 -22.19 43.40 5.91
C LYS A 585 -22.72 44.79 5.55
N LYS A 586 -23.77 45.25 6.24
CA LYS A 586 -24.04 46.70 6.31
C LYS A 586 -22.94 47.37 7.12
N SER A 587 -22.35 48.41 6.54
CA SER A 587 -21.43 49.31 7.24
C SER A 587 -22.18 50.21 8.22
N ASN A 588 -21.53 50.53 9.34
CA ASN A 588 -21.60 51.86 9.93
C ASN A 588 -20.33 52.13 10.75
N LYS A 589 -20.00 53.41 10.93
CA LYS A 589 -18.84 53.92 11.66
C LYS A 589 -19.30 54.55 12.99
N LEU A 590 -18.36 54.63 13.95
CA LEU A 590 -18.45 55.39 15.21
C LEU A 590 -19.47 54.76 16.20
N ASP A 591 -19.29 54.86 17.52
CA ASP A 591 -18.67 55.98 18.25
C ASP A 591 -17.76 55.58 19.44
N GLN A 592 -17.26 56.56 20.18
CA GLN A 592 -16.24 56.43 21.23
C GLN A 592 -16.80 56.17 22.66
N ASN A 593 -15.88 55.78 23.56
CA ASN A 593 -15.93 55.95 25.03
C ASN A 593 -17.03 55.20 25.83
N LYS A 594 -16.60 54.21 26.64
CA LYS A 594 -16.60 54.36 28.11
C LYS A 594 -15.78 53.29 28.85
N LYS A 595 -15.53 53.55 30.14
CA LYS A 595 -14.64 52.81 31.04
C LYS A 595 -15.36 51.67 31.79
N THR A 596 -14.57 50.71 32.27
CA THR A 596 -14.74 49.92 33.51
C THR A 596 -16.07 49.21 33.79
N LYS A 597 -15.98 47.88 33.98
CA LYS A 597 -15.82 47.32 35.34
C LYS A 597 -15.32 45.86 35.31
N PHE A 598 -14.66 45.46 36.40
CA PHE A 598 -14.56 44.05 36.80
C PHE A 598 -15.93 43.58 37.31
N ASP A 599 -16.22 42.29 37.16
CA ASP A 599 -16.94 41.56 38.21
C ASP A 599 -16.37 40.14 38.37
N LYS A 600 -16.58 39.53 39.54
CA LYS A 600 -16.10 38.20 39.93
C LYS A 600 -17.24 37.40 40.55
N SER A 601 -17.78 36.42 39.84
CA SER A 601 -18.66 35.42 40.47
C SER A 601 -18.63 34.06 39.79
N GLN A 602 -18.21 33.06 40.57
CA GLN A 602 -18.80 31.72 40.68
C GLN A 602 -18.94 30.88 39.38
N SER A 603 -18.12 29.86 39.12
CA SER A 603 -17.84 28.60 39.87
C SER A 603 -18.88 27.49 39.66
N LYS A 604 -18.38 26.25 39.67
CA LYS A 604 -19.06 24.92 39.71
C LYS A 604 -19.27 24.19 38.37
N LEU A 605 -18.27 23.36 38.07
CA LEU A 605 -18.48 21.91 37.88
C LEU A 605 -19.18 21.30 39.12
N PRO A 606 -19.85 20.12 39.05
CA PRO A 606 -19.65 19.07 38.05
C PRO A 606 -20.91 18.54 37.36
N PHE A 607 -20.73 17.89 36.22
CA PHE A 607 -20.85 16.44 36.08
C PHE A 607 -19.91 15.96 34.95
#